data_AF-A0A6G3MIU1-F1
#
_entry.id   AF-A0A6G3MIU1-F1
#
_cell.length_a   1.000
_cell.length_b   1.000
_cell.length_c   1.000
_cell.angle_alpha   90.00
_cell.angle_beta   90.00
_cell.angle_gamma   90.00
#
_symmetry.space_group_name_H-M   'P 1'
#
loop_
_entity.id
_entity.type
_entity.pdbx_description
1 polymer ?
#
loop_
_entity_poly.entity_id
_entity_poly.type
_entity_poly.pdbx_seq_one_letter_code
_entity_poly.pdbx_strand_id
1 'polypeptide(L)'
;ELKTMIQKSIDLEHQVHDLEFKCDELISEKSKLIEEQSNISSLIMSHTENALKFESIMKDTKNNLEICEKEVEELKIKMNECNQQMQQLNNQKTNINKLIFENQLKTKELNQSINNLKQLIQQTSVNIHDTLNNNNWLENEEKNFNSSGSVYNFSILNIKEVKDKLEWLEVSEKKLSRTINTRSMNLLSQAEEKYNDLVRKKKIVESDRKKIELIIHDLDIKKNEALKTSSIKVNSDFGSIFSTLLPGANAKLCPIENKNVLI
;
A
#
# COMPACT_ATOMS: atom_id res chain seq x y z
N GLU A 1 -123.05 109.45 -13.23
CA GLU A 1 -121.83 109.54 -14.08
C GLU A 1 -120.53 109.56 -13.26
N LEU A 2 -120.42 110.31 -12.15
CA LEU A 2 -119.21 110.28 -11.31
C LEU A 2 -118.88 108.91 -10.68
N LYS A 3 -119.89 108.16 -10.19
CA LYS A 3 -119.71 106.84 -9.57
C LYS A 3 -119.08 105.80 -10.50
N THR A 4 -119.45 105.81 -11.78
CA THR A 4 -118.92 104.89 -12.80
C THR A 4 -117.49 105.22 -13.19
N MET A 5 -117.09 106.50 -13.20
CA MET A 5 -115.69 106.90 -13.38
C MET A 5 -114.81 106.56 -12.19
N ILE A 6 -115.31 106.76 -10.96
CA ILE A 6 -114.59 106.39 -9.72
C ILE A 6 -114.36 104.87 -9.65
N GLN A 7 -115.38 104.06 -9.97
CA GLN A 7 -115.22 102.60 -10.01
C GLN A 7 -114.17 102.16 -11.04
N LYS A 8 -114.17 102.78 -12.22
CA LYS A 8 -113.19 102.48 -13.28
C LYS A 8 -111.77 102.92 -12.91
N SER A 9 -111.62 104.00 -12.15
CA SER A 9 -110.34 104.45 -11.59
C SER A 9 -109.81 103.46 -10.54
N ILE A 10 -110.69 102.97 -9.66
CA ILE A 10 -110.35 101.97 -8.65
C ILE A 10 -109.95 100.64 -9.31
N ASP A 11 -110.69 100.20 -10.34
CA ASP A 11 -110.36 98.97 -11.09
C ASP A 11 -109.02 99.10 -11.85
N LEU A 12 -108.72 100.29 -12.38
CA LEU A 12 -107.42 100.58 -13.02
C LEU A 12 -106.28 100.65 -11.99
N GLU A 13 -106.51 101.23 -10.81
CA GLU A 13 -105.54 101.22 -9.70
C GLU A 13 -105.24 99.80 -9.22
N HIS A 14 -106.25 98.94 -9.11
CA HIS A 14 -106.06 97.52 -8.82
C HIS A 14 -105.27 96.80 -9.91
N GLN A 15 -105.56 97.05 -11.20
CA GLN A 15 -104.77 96.48 -12.30
C GLN A 15 -103.32 96.96 -12.31
N VAL A 16 -103.09 98.24 -12.01
CA VAL A 16 -101.74 98.79 -11.88
C VAL A 16 -101.00 98.12 -10.73
N HIS A 17 -101.65 97.96 -9.57
CA HIS A 17 -101.05 97.29 -8.42
C HIS A 17 -100.77 95.79 -8.67
N ASP A 18 -101.67 95.07 -9.33
CA ASP A 18 -101.46 93.67 -9.72
C ASP A 18 -100.30 93.53 -10.73
N LEU A 19 -100.18 94.48 -11.67
CA LEU A 19 -99.06 94.53 -12.62
C LEU A 19 -97.75 94.91 -11.94
N GLU A 20 -97.76 95.82 -10.96
CA GLU A 20 -96.60 96.18 -10.14
C GLU A 20 -96.13 94.98 -9.31
N PHE A 21 -97.05 94.29 -8.63
CA PHE A 21 -96.74 93.08 -7.87
C PHE A 21 -96.12 91.99 -8.76
N LYS A 22 -96.67 91.81 -9.97
CA LYS A 22 -96.13 90.84 -10.94
C LYS A 22 -94.78 91.26 -11.50
N CYS A 23 -94.55 92.57 -11.69
CA CYS A 23 -93.25 93.11 -12.05
C CYS A 23 -92.22 92.85 -10.93
N ASP A 24 -92.57 93.09 -9.67
CA ASP A 24 -91.70 92.86 -8.52
C ASP A 24 -91.38 91.37 -8.34
N GLU A 25 -92.37 90.48 -8.55
CA GLU A 25 -92.18 89.03 -8.53
C GLU A 25 -91.21 88.57 -9.64
N LEU A 26 -91.39 89.07 -10.87
CA LEU A 26 -90.48 88.80 -11.99
C LEU A 26 -89.07 89.38 -11.77
N ILE A 27 -88.95 90.54 -11.12
CA ILE A 27 -87.66 91.13 -10.75
C ILE A 27 -86.95 90.25 -9.72
N SER A 28 -87.67 89.74 -8.71
CA SER A 28 -87.13 88.80 -7.73
C SER A 28 -86.65 87.50 -8.40
N GLU A 29 -87.46 86.92 -9.27
CA GLU A 29 -87.12 85.69 -10.00
C GLU A 29 -85.91 85.90 -10.93
N LYS A 30 -85.87 87.01 -11.67
CA LYS A 30 -84.71 87.39 -12.49
C LYS A 30 -83.44 87.52 -11.65
N SER A 31 -83.53 88.11 -10.46
CA SER A 31 -82.37 88.28 -9.58
C SER A 31 -81.81 86.92 -9.09
N LYS A 32 -82.69 85.98 -8.72
CA LYS A 32 -82.31 84.61 -8.35
C LYS A 32 -81.65 83.87 -9.52
N LEU A 33 -82.22 83.96 -10.72
CA LEU A 33 -81.64 83.33 -11.91
C LEU A 33 -80.25 83.90 -12.26
N ILE A 34 -80.03 85.21 -12.07
CA ILE A 34 -78.71 85.83 -12.26
C ILE A 34 -77.70 85.29 -11.25
N GLU A 35 -78.11 85.12 -9.98
CA GLU A 35 -77.25 84.57 -8.93
C GLU A 35 -76.91 83.10 -9.19
N GLU A 36 -77.90 82.28 -9.59
CA GLU A 36 -77.70 80.90 -10.01
C GLU A 36 -76.78 80.80 -11.24
N GLN A 37 -76.98 81.67 -12.24
CA GLN A 37 -76.13 81.72 -13.43
C GLN A 37 -74.68 82.10 -13.09
N SER A 38 -74.48 83.03 -12.13
CA SER A 38 -73.16 83.38 -11.62
C SER A 38 -72.49 82.20 -10.92
N ASN A 39 -73.22 81.49 -10.06
CA ASN A 39 -72.73 80.31 -9.36
C ASN A 39 -72.34 79.19 -10.33
N ILE A 40 -73.19 78.86 -11.31
CA ILE A 40 -72.88 77.87 -12.35
C ILE A 40 -71.66 78.29 -13.16
N SER A 41 -71.55 79.56 -13.53
CA SER A 41 -70.38 80.09 -14.28
C SER A 41 -69.08 79.87 -13.50
N SER A 42 -69.07 80.15 -12.19
CA SER A 42 -67.88 79.92 -11.35
C SER A 42 -67.54 78.42 -11.21
N LEU A 43 -68.55 77.56 -11.12
CA LEU A 43 -68.36 76.11 -11.05
C LEU A 43 -67.81 75.55 -12.37
N ILE A 44 -68.31 76.04 -13.52
CA ILE A 44 -67.78 75.69 -14.85
C ILE A 44 -66.32 76.09 -14.95
N MET A 45 -65.95 77.31 -14.53
CA MET A 45 -64.56 77.77 -14.52
C MET A 45 -63.65 76.87 -13.66
N SER A 46 -64.12 76.45 -12.48
CA SER A 46 -63.36 75.53 -11.63
C SER A 46 -63.16 74.17 -12.29
N HIS A 47 -64.21 73.62 -12.89
CA HIS A 47 -64.12 72.33 -13.58
C HIS A 47 -63.25 72.37 -14.83
N THR A 48 -63.29 73.46 -15.61
CA THR A 48 -62.40 73.63 -16.78
C THR A 48 -60.94 73.74 -16.35
N GLU A 49 -60.65 74.45 -15.26
CA GLU A 49 -59.28 74.53 -14.71
C GLU A 49 -58.78 73.15 -14.25
N ASN A 50 -59.63 72.38 -13.57
CA ASN A 50 -59.29 71.02 -13.15
C ASN A 50 -59.10 70.06 -14.33
N ALA A 51 -59.93 70.16 -15.37
CA ALA A 51 -59.78 69.36 -16.58
C ALA A 51 -58.42 69.60 -17.25
N LEU A 52 -57.99 70.86 -17.37
CA LEU A 52 -56.67 71.21 -17.91
C LEU A 52 -55.52 70.67 -17.05
N LYS A 53 -55.65 70.73 -15.71
CA LYS A 53 -54.65 70.16 -14.79
C LYS A 53 -54.54 68.64 -14.97
N PHE A 54 -55.67 67.93 -15.02
CA PHE A 54 -55.67 66.48 -15.24
C PHE A 54 -55.12 66.10 -16.61
N GLU A 55 -55.42 66.87 -17.65
CA GLU A 55 -54.90 66.64 -19.00
C GLU A 55 -53.37 66.82 -19.06
N SER A 56 -52.83 67.83 -18.37
CA SER A 56 -51.38 68.00 -18.21
C SER A 56 -50.74 66.80 -17.49
N ILE A 57 -51.31 66.39 -16.35
CA ILE A 57 -50.80 65.25 -15.56
C ILE A 57 -50.87 63.96 -16.38
N MET A 58 -51.94 63.75 -17.15
CA MET A 58 -52.09 62.57 -18.01
C MET A 58 -51.03 62.53 -19.10
N LYS A 59 -50.65 63.69 -19.65
CA LYS A 59 -49.58 63.80 -20.64
C LYS A 59 -48.20 63.52 -20.03
N ASP A 60 -47.92 64.07 -18.86
CA ASP A 60 -46.64 63.86 -18.15
C ASP A 60 -46.48 62.40 -17.70
N THR A 61 -47.54 61.81 -17.14
CA THR A 61 -47.54 60.40 -16.74
C THR A 61 -47.38 59.46 -17.93
N LYS A 62 -47.98 59.76 -19.08
CA LYS A 62 -47.79 58.99 -20.31
C LYS A 62 -46.35 59.06 -20.82
N ASN A 63 -45.73 60.24 -20.82
CA ASN A 63 -44.32 60.38 -21.19
C ASN A 63 -43.40 59.60 -20.24
N ASN A 64 -43.65 59.67 -18.94
CA ASN A 64 -42.88 58.92 -17.95
C ASN A 64 -43.04 57.41 -18.11
N LEU A 65 -44.26 56.93 -18.43
CA LEU A 65 -44.51 55.52 -18.73
C LEU A 65 -43.68 55.06 -19.93
N GLU A 66 -43.67 55.80 -21.03
CA GLU A 66 -42.88 55.46 -22.22
C GLU A 66 -41.37 55.43 -21.94
N ILE A 67 -40.87 56.31 -21.07
CA ILE A 67 -39.46 56.31 -20.66
C ILE A 67 -39.15 55.08 -19.81
N CYS A 68 -39.96 54.80 -18.79
CA CYS A 68 -39.78 53.63 -17.93
C CYS A 68 -39.89 52.31 -18.72
N GLU A 69 -40.80 52.22 -19.70
CA GLU A 69 -40.92 51.04 -20.56
C GLU A 69 -39.65 50.79 -21.38
N LYS A 70 -39.04 51.86 -21.93
CA LYS A 70 -37.76 51.75 -22.66
C LYS A 70 -36.63 51.31 -21.73
N GLU A 71 -36.52 51.89 -20.54
CA GLU A 71 -35.51 51.51 -19.55
C GLU A 71 -35.64 50.05 -19.11
N VAL A 72 -36.86 49.57 -18.90
CA VAL A 72 -37.14 48.16 -18.56
C VAL A 72 -36.70 47.24 -19.69
N GLU A 73 -36.94 47.61 -20.94
CA GLU A 73 -36.55 46.79 -22.08
C GLU A 73 -35.02 46.75 -22.27
N GLU A 74 -34.33 47.89 -22.09
CA GLU A 74 -32.87 47.93 -22.08
C GLU A 74 -32.26 47.07 -20.95
N LEU A 75 -32.84 47.13 -19.74
CA LEU A 75 -32.39 46.32 -18.61
C LEU A 75 -32.62 44.83 -18.86
N LYS A 76 -33.73 44.43 -19.49
CA LYS A 76 -33.97 43.03 -19.88
C LYS A 76 -32.93 42.54 -20.88
N ILE A 77 -32.57 43.34 -21.87
CA ILE A 77 -31.54 42.98 -22.86
C ILE A 77 -30.20 42.75 -22.15
N LYS A 78 -29.76 43.70 -21.31
CA LYS A 78 -28.52 43.58 -20.52
C LYS A 78 -28.54 42.37 -19.59
N MET A 79 -29.69 42.10 -18.94
CA MET A 79 -29.87 40.93 -18.08
C MET A 79 -29.72 39.62 -18.86
N ASN A 80 -30.28 39.55 -20.07
CA ASN A 80 -30.20 38.36 -20.91
C ASN A 80 -28.77 38.12 -21.42
N GLU A 81 -28.07 39.18 -21.85
CA GLU A 81 -26.66 39.10 -22.24
C GLU A 81 -25.77 38.63 -21.07
N CYS A 82 -25.97 39.18 -19.87
CA CYS A 82 -25.26 38.76 -18.67
C CYS A 82 -25.53 37.28 -18.34
N ASN A 83 -26.79 36.84 -18.44
CA ASN A 83 -27.15 35.44 -18.23
C ASN A 83 -26.49 34.50 -19.25
N GLN A 84 -26.42 34.89 -20.53
CA GLN A 84 -25.73 34.11 -21.56
C GLN A 84 -24.23 34.00 -21.27
N GLN A 85 -23.57 35.11 -20.91
CA GLN A 85 -22.15 35.10 -20.53
C GLN A 85 -21.92 34.23 -19.29
N MET A 86 -22.81 34.28 -18.30
CA MET A 86 -22.73 33.47 -17.09
C MET A 86 -22.85 31.97 -17.40
N GLN A 87 -23.76 31.59 -18.31
CA GLN A 87 -23.88 30.22 -18.78
C GLN A 87 -22.61 29.76 -19.51
N GLN A 88 -22.05 30.58 -20.40
CA GLN A 88 -20.80 30.27 -21.11
C GLN A 88 -19.63 30.08 -20.13
N LEU A 89 -19.46 30.98 -19.17
CA LEU A 89 -18.42 30.87 -18.15
C LEU A 89 -18.62 29.62 -17.28
N ASN A 90 -19.86 29.27 -16.95
CA ASN A 90 -20.13 28.06 -16.17
C ASN A 90 -19.81 26.78 -16.97
N ASN A 91 -20.11 26.76 -18.26
CA ASN A 91 -19.73 25.66 -19.16
C ASN A 91 -18.21 25.55 -19.29
N GLN A 92 -17.49 26.67 -19.41
CA GLN A 92 -16.02 26.66 -19.41
C GLN A 92 -15.45 26.15 -18.08
N LYS A 93 -15.99 26.61 -16.94
CA LYS A 93 -15.61 26.15 -15.60
C LYS A 93 -15.79 24.65 -15.45
N THR A 94 -16.92 24.10 -15.88
CA THR A 94 -17.18 22.65 -15.80
C THR A 94 -16.23 21.84 -16.69
N ASN A 95 -15.90 22.33 -17.89
CA ASN A 95 -14.91 21.68 -18.75
C ASN A 95 -13.50 21.72 -18.16
N ILE A 96 -13.07 22.87 -17.62
CA ILE A 96 -11.78 22.99 -16.94
C ILE A 96 -11.70 22.04 -15.74
N ASN A 97 -12.77 21.93 -14.94
CA ASN A 97 -12.82 21.00 -13.82
C ASN A 97 -12.68 19.53 -14.26
N LYS A 98 -13.29 19.13 -15.39
CA LYS A 98 -13.09 17.79 -15.97
C LYS A 98 -11.63 17.56 -16.36
N LEU A 99 -11.01 18.53 -17.04
CA LEU A 99 -9.60 18.45 -17.43
C LEU A 99 -8.66 18.38 -16.22
N ILE A 100 -8.96 19.13 -15.15
CA ILE A 100 -8.22 19.07 -13.88
C ILE A 100 -8.30 17.65 -13.30
N PHE A 101 -9.50 17.07 -13.25
CA PHE A 101 -9.70 15.72 -12.72
C PHE A 101 -8.96 14.66 -13.55
N GLU A 102 -9.04 14.72 -14.87
CA GLU A 102 -8.30 13.82 -15.78
C GLU A 102 -6.78 13.94 -15.59
N ASN A 103 -6.26 15.17 -15.50
CA ASN A 103 -4.83 15.39 -15.28
C ASN A 103 -4.38 14.93 -13.88
N GLN A 104 -5.23 15.05 -12.86
CA GLN A 104 -4.96 14.50 -11.53
C GLN A 104 -4.86 12.97 -11.55
N LEU A 105 -5.72 12.29 -12.29
CA LEU A 105 -5.64 10.84 -12.48
C LEU A 105 -4.35 10.44 -13.19
N LYS A 106 -4.03 11.06 -14.33
CA LYS A 106 -2.77 10.82 -15.05
C LYS A 106 -1.54 11.06 -14.18
N THR A 107 -1.57 12.10 -13.35
CA THR A 107 -0.47 12.40 -12.41
C THR A 107 -0.30 11.28 -11.39
N LYS A 108 -1.40 10.74 -10.84
CA LYS A 108 -1.36 9.60 -9.92
C LYS A 108 -0.80 8.34 -10.59
N GLU A 109 -1.25 8.04 -11.80
CA GLU A 109 -0.77 6.90 -12.59
C GLU A 109 0.74 7.01 -12.88
N LEU A 110 1.19 8.18 -13.35
CA LEU A 110 2.60 8.44 -13.62
C LEU A 110 3.45 8.32 -12.35
N ASN A 111 2.96 8.84 -11.21
CA ASN A 111 3.66 8.71 -9.93
C ASN A 111 3.77 7.24 -9.47
N GLN A 112 2.72 6.44 -9.64
CA GLN A 112 2.77 5.01 -9.36
C GLN A 112 3.79 4.30 -10.27
N SER A 113 3.78 4.61 -11.57
CA SER A 113 4.75 4.08 -12.54
C SER A 113 6.19 4.44 -12.16
N ILE A 114 6.44 5.70 -11.80
CA ILE A 114 7.76 6.16 -11.32
C ILE A 114 8.20 5.40 -10.07
N ASN A 115 7.30 5.21 -9.10
CA ASN A 115 7.63 4.46 -7.89
C ASN A 115 7.96 3.00 -8.18
N ASN A 116 7.20 2.35 -9.07
CA ASN A 116 7.47 0.98 -9.49
C ASN A 116 8.83 0.87 -10.19
N LEU A 117 9.14 1.82 -11.09
CA LEU A 117 10.44 1.87 -11.77
C LEU A 117 11.59 2.10 -10.80
N LYS A 118 11.43 2.99 -9.80
CA LYS A 118 12.44 3.22 -8.76
C LYS A 118 12.70 1.95 -7.95
N GLN A 119 11.65 1.25 -7.54
CA GLN A 119 11.77 -0.03 -6.83
C GLN A 119 12.48 -1.08 -7.69
N LEU A 120 12.12 -1.18 -8.98
CA LEU A 120 12.76 -2.11 -9.90
C LEU A 120 14.26 -1.79 -10.10
N ILE A 121 14.61 -0.51 -10.24
CA ILE A 121 16.01 -0.06 -10.34
C ILE A 121 16.77 -0.44 -9.07
N GLN A 122 16.19 -0.19 -7.89
CA GLN A 122 16.84 -0.53 -6.62
C GLN A 122 17.04 -2.04 -6.49
N GLN A 123 16.02 -2.85 -6.78
CA GLN A 123 16.12 -4.32 -6.77
C GLN A 123 17.16 -4.82 -7.77
N THR A 124 17.15 -4.28 -8.99
CA THR A 124 18.13 -4.67 -10.02
C THR A 124 19.54 -4.29 -9.61
N SER A 125 19.74 -3.11 -9.00
CA SER A 125 21.04 -2.67 -8.49
C SER A 125 21.57 -3.60 -7.40
N VAL A 126 20.71 -3.99 -6.45
CA VAL A 126 21.07 -4.96 -5.40
C VAL A 126 21.41 -6.31 -6.03
N ASN A 127 20.58 -6.81 -6.95
CA ASN A 127 20.82 -8.07 -7.64
C ASN A 127 22.13 -8.06 -8.43
N ILE A 128 22.47 -6.97 -9.12
CA ILE A 128 23.74 -6.82 -9.84
C ILE A 128 24.91 -6.90 -8.85
N HIS A 129 24.85 -6.12 -7.76
CA HIS A 129 25.89 -6.11 -6.75
C HIS A 129 26.09 -7.49 -6.10
N ASP A 130 25.01 -8.17 -5.74
CA ASP A 130 25.06 -9.52 -5.16
C ASP A 130 25.56 -10.55 -6.16
N THR A 131 25.16 -10.44 -7.44
CA THR A 131 25.65 -11.31 -8.51
C THR A 131 27.14 -11.12 -8.75
N LEU A 132 27.64 -9.89 -8.73
CA LEU A 132 29.08 -9.59 -8.87
C LEU A 132 29.87 -10.13 -7.68
N ASN A 133 29.43 -9.89 -6.44
CA ASN A 133 30.09 -10.39 -5.23
C ASN A 133 30.12 -11.92 -5.13
N ASN A 134 29.06 -12.58 -5.58
CA ASN A 134 29.03 -14.05 -5.61
C ASN A 134 29.93 -14.61 -6.72
N ASN A 135 30.23 -13.81 -7.74
CA ASN A 135 30.99 -14.22 -8.92
C ASN A 135 32.27 -13.38 -9.08
N ASN A 136 33.09 -13.29 -8.03
CA ASN A 136 34.38 -12.58 -8.06
C ASN A 136 35.34 -13.03 -9.17
N TRP A 137 35.13 -14.22 -9.74
CA TRP A 137 35.90 -14.72 -10.89
C TRP A 137 35.60 -13.94 -12.18
N LEU A 138 34.44 -13.28 -12.30
CA LEU A 138 34.04 -12.51 -13.48
C LEU A 138 34.99 -11.34 -13.73
N GLU A 139 35.48 -10.65 -12.70
CA GLU A 139 36.40 -9.51 -12.85
C GLU A 139 37.71 -9.91 -13.56
N ASN A 140 38.15 -11.16 -13.36
CA ASN A 140 39.34 -11.70 -14.02
C ASN A 140 39.06 -12.19 -15.45
N GLU A 141 37.86 -12.72 -15.71
CA GLU A 141 37.46 -13.28 -17.00
C GLU A 141 36.75 -12.27 -17.92
N GLU A 142 36.37 -11.09 -17.42
CA GLU A 142 35.68 -10.04 -18.19
C GLU A 142 36.49 -9.61 -19.43
N LYS A 143 37.83 -9.62 -19.30
CA LYS A 143 38.76 -9.32 -20.41
C LYS A 143 38.66 -10.32 -21.57
N ASN A 144 38.13 -11.52 -21.29
CA ASN A 144 38.03 -12.63 -22.24
C ASN A 144 36.63 -12.72 -22.87
N PHE A 145 35.69 -11.86 -22.47
CA PHE A 145 34.34 -11.80 -23.02
C PHE A 145 34.37 -11.31 -24.47
N ASN A 146 33.63 -12.00 -25.35
CA ASN A 146 33.56 -11.73 -26.79
C ASN A 146 34.91 -11.71 -27.54
N SER A 147 35.96 -12.26 -26.95
CA SER A 147 37.24 -12.47 -27.66
C SER A 147 37.10 -13.62 -28.67
N SER A 148 37.49 -13.39 -29.92
CA SER A 148 37.44 -14.38 -31.01
C SER A 148 38.31 -15.60 -30.66
N GLY A 149 37.68 -16.73 -30.32
CA GLY A 149 38.36 -17.96 -29.88
C GLY A 149 38.26 -18.27 -28.38
N SER A 150 37.64 -17.39 -27.59
CA SER A 150 37.33 -17.61 -26.18
C SER A 150 36.03 -18.43 -26.01
N VAL A 151 35.92 -19.17 -24.90
CA VAL A 151 34.71 -19.89 -24.49
C VAL A 151 33.54 -18.92 -24.20
N TYR A 152 33.85 -17.64 -23.98
CA TYR A 152 32.89 -16.56 -23.69
C TYR A 152 32.49 -15.75 -24.94
N ASN A 153 32.40 -16.38 -26.11
CA ASN A 153 31.89 -15.72 -27.32
C ASN A 153 30.36 -15.80 -27.38
N PHE A 154 29.69 -14.74 -26.91
CA PHE A 154 28.23 -14.68 -26.80
C PHE A 154 27.52 -14.53 -28.16
N SER A 155 28.25 -14.25 -29.25
CA SER A 155 27.67 -14.14 -30.59
C SER A 155 27.44 -15.49 -31.27
N ILE A 156 28.24 -16.50 -30.91
CA ILE A 156 28.14 -17.87 -31.44
C ILE A 156 27.29 -18.75 -30.52
N LEU A 157 27.25 -18.43 -29.22
CA LEU A 157 26.48 -19.16 -28.23
C LEU A 157 24.97 -18.91 -28.38
N ASN A 158 24.19 -19.99 -28.45
CA ASN A 158 22.73 -19.89 -28.30
C ASN A 158 22.38 -19.68 -26.82
N ILE A 159 22.18 -18.41 -26.44
CA ILE A 159 21.85 -17.99 -25.07
C ILE A 159 20.64 -18.74 -24.51
N LYS A 160 19.67 -19.10 -25.37
CA LYS A 160 18.46 -19.81 -24.94
C LYS A 160 18.77 -21.23 -24.47
N GLU A 161 19.55 -21.99 -25.24
CA GLU A 161 19.96 -23.35 -24.85
C GLU A 161 20.83 -23.36 -23.60
N VAL A 162 21.72 -22.38 -23.45
CA VAL A 162 22.54 -22.26 -22.24
C VAL A 162 21.71 -21.92 -21.01
N LYS A 163 20.68 -21.07 -21.17
CA LYS A 163 19.74 -20.77 -20.09
C LYS A 163 18.94 -22.01 -19.67
N ASP A 164 18.42 -22.77 -20.63
CA ASP A 164 17.67 -24.00 -20.34
C ASP A 164 18.56 -25.03 -19.63
N LYS A 165 19.82 -25.14 -20.05
CA LYS A 165 20.82 -26.02 -19.40
C LYS A 165 21.19 -25.55 -17.99
N LEU A 166 21.30 -24.24 -17.77
CA LEU A 166 21.54 -23.65 -16.45
C LEU A 166 20.37 -23.96 -15.50
N GLU A 167 19.14 -23.75 -15.96
CA GLU A 167 17.94 -24.04 -15.16
C GLU A 167 17.86 -25.53 -14.81
N TRP A 168 18.15 -26.42 -15.76
CA TRP A 168 18.24 -27.86 -15.48
C TRP A 168 19.33 -28.20 -14.45
N LEU A 169 20.50 -27.58 -14.55
CA LEU A 169 21.60 -27.77 -13.60
C LEU A 169 21.25 -27.27 -12.20
N GLU A 170 20.64 -26.09 -12.05
CA GLU A 170 20.21 -25.56 -10.75
C GLU A 170 19.14 -26.46 -10.10
N VAL A 171 18.18 -26.95 -10.88
CA VAL A 171 17.16 -27.88 -10.38
C VAL A 171 17.81 -29.20 -9.96
N SER A 172 18.76 -29.70 -10.73
CA SER A 172 19.52 -30.92 -10.42
C SER A 172 20.34 -30.73 -9.14
N GLU A 173 21.07 -29.63 -9.01
CA GLU A 173 21.85 -29.26 -7.82
C GLU A 173 20.96 -29.19 -6.57
N LYS A 174 19.82 -28.49 -6.63
CA LYS A 174 18.87 -28.40 -5.50
C LYS A 174 18.31 -29.77 -5.09
N LYS A 175 18.11 -30.69 -6.04
CA LYS A 175 17.67 -32.07 -5.73
C LYS A 175 18.82 -32.87 -5.11
N LEU A 176 20.01 -32.75 -5.67
CA LEU A 176 21.19 -33.48 -5.21
C LEU A 176 21.65 -32.99 -3.83
N SER A 177 21.60 -31.68 -3.56
CA SER A 177 21.95 -31.10 -2.26
C SER A 177 21.02 -31.57 -1.12
N ARG A 178 19.74 -31.84 -1.43
CA ARG A 178 18.79 -32.45 -0.48
C ARG A 178 19.06 -33.94 -0.24
N THR A 179 19.62 -34.63 -1.23
CA THR A 179 19.83 -36.09 -1.21
C THR A 179 21.22 -36.45 -0.65
N ILE A 180 22.21 -35.62 -0.91
CA ILE A 180 23.58 -35.80 -0.43
C ILE A 180 23.63 -35.38 1.03
N ASN A 181 23.83 -36.36 1.90
CA ASN A 181 24.20 -36.09 3.28
C ASN A 181 25.67 -35.62 3.30
N THR A 182 25.88 -34.31 3.37
CA THR A 182 27.20 -33.65 3.42
C THR A 182 28.05 -34.10 4.61
N ARG A 183 27.41 -34.64 5.67
CA ARG A 183 28.10 -35.23 6.83
C ARG A 183 28.65 -36.62 6.56
N SER A 184 28.27 -37.27 5.46
CA SER A 184 28.72 -38.64 5.12
C SER A 184 30.22 -38.73 4.91
N MET A 185 30.85 -37.69 4.35
CA MET A 185 32.31 -37.67 4.18
C MET A 185 33.03 -37.64 5.54
N ASN A 186 32.54 -36.82 6.46
CA ASN A 186 33.07 -36.76 7.83
C ASN A 186 32.78 -38.04 8.61
N LEU A 187 31.61 -38.65 8.41
CA LEU A 187 31.26 -39.93 9.03
C LEU A 187 32.13 -41.08 8.53
N LEU A 188 32.43 -41.10 7.22
CA LEU A 188 33.34 -42.07 6.61
C LEU A 188 34.74 -41.94 7.19
N SER A 189 35.30 -40.72 7.23
CA SER A 189 36.63 -40.48 7.81
C SER A 189 36.71 -40.90 9.28
N GLN A 190 35.69 -40.61 10.09
CA GLN A 190 35.61 -41.07 11.48
C GLN A 190 35.49 -42.59 11.61
N ALA A 191 34.78 -43.24 10.68
CA ALA A 191 34.65 -44.70 10.67
C ALA A 191 35.97 -45.38 10.28
N GLU A 192 36.69 -44.83 9.30
CA GLU A 192 38.02 -45.28 8.89
C GLU A 192 39.04 -45.14 10.02
N GLU A 193 39.04 -44.00 10.72
CA GLU A 193 39.91 -43.78 11.88
C GLU A 193 39.65 -44.82 12.98
N LYS A 194 38.37 -45.02 13.37
CA LYS A 194 37.98 -46.04 14.35
C LYS A 194 38.35 -47.45 13.92
N TYR A 195 38.21 -47.77 12.64
CA TYR A 195 38.60 -49.06 12.09
C TYR A 195 40.11 -49.29 12.20
N ASN A 196 40.91 -48.30 11.79
CA ASN A 196 42.37 -48.37 11.87
C ASN A 196 42.87 -48.52 13.31
N ASP A 197 42.27 -47.78 14.25
CA ASP A 197 42.53 -47.92 15.68
C ASP A 197 42.19 -49.31 16.20
N LEU A 198 41.06 -49.88 15.77
CA LEU A 198 40.64 -51.21 16.17
C LEU A 198 41.61 -52.28 15.65
N VAL A 199 42.02 -52.18 14.39
CA VAL A 199 43.02 -53.07 13.78
C VAL A 199 44.36 -52.97 14.51
N ARG A 200 44.80 -51.76 14.86
CA ARG A 200 46.01 -51.54 15.66
C ARG A 200 45.91 -52.21 17.03
N LYS A 201 44.80 -51.99 17.75
CA LYS A 201 44.53 -52.61 19.06
C LYS A 201 44.53 -54.14 18.97
N LYS A 202 43.85 -54.70 17.96
CA LYS A 202 43.85 -56.15 17.70
C LYS A 202 45.27 -56.71 17.53
N LYS A 203 46.11 -56.03 16.74
CA LYS A 203 47.50 -56.45 16.51
C LYS A 203 48.34 -56.44 17.80
N ILE A 204 48.11 -55.44 18.67
CA ILE A 204 48.77 -55.37 19.99
C ILE A 204 48.33 -56.56 20.86
N VAL A 205 47.03 -56.82 20.96
CA VAL A 205 46.48 -57.94 21.74
C VAL A 205 47.01 -59.28 21.24
N GLU A 206 47.06 -59.51 19.93
CA GLU A 206 47.62 -60.74 19.36
C GLU A 206 49.12 -60.91 19.64
N SER A 207 49.89 -59.81 19.63
CA SER A 207 51.31 -59.82 19.97
C SER A 207 51.54 -60.13 21.45
N ASP A 208 50.78 -59.49 22.33
CA ASP A 208 50.89 -59.71 23.77
C ASP A 208 50.42 -61.10 24.17
N ARG A 209 49.38 -61.65 23.51
CA ARG A 209 48.98 -63.05 23.66
C ARG A 209 50.15 -64.00 23.38
N LYS A 210 50.85 -63.80 22.25
CA LYS A 210 52.03 -64.61 21.89
C LYS A 210 53.17 -64.47 22.90
N LYS A 211 53.41 -63.26 23.44
CA LYS A 211 54.42 -63.06 24.50
C LYS A 211 54.06 -63.81 25.78
N ILE A 212 52.79 -63.74 26.20
CA ILE A 212 52.31 -64.46 27.38
C ILE A 212 52.49 -65.98 27.19
N GLU A 213 52.14 -66.51 26.02
CA GLU A 213 52.36 -67.93 25.68
C GLU A 213 53.85 -68.32 25.79
N LEU A 214 54.76 -67.48 25.26
CA LEU A 214 56.20 -67.71 25.35
C LEU A 214 56.72 -67.63 26.78
N ILE A 215 56.25 -66.67 27.57
CA ILE A 215 56.64 -66.51 28.98
C ILE A 215 56.15 -67.70 29.80
N ILE A 216 54.91 -68.17 29.59
CA ILE A 216 54.40 -69.37 30.26
C ILE A 216 55.28 -70.58 29.93
N HIS A 217 55.65 -70.75 28.66
CA HIS A 217 56.54 -71.83 28.24
C HIS A 217 57.92 -71.75 28.91
N ASP A 218 58.54 -70.56 28.96
CA ASP A 218 59.82 -70.32 29.62
C ASP A 218 59.74 -70.57 31.14
N LEU A 219 58.63 -70.15 31.78
CA LEU A 219 58.37 -70.42 33.19
C LEU A 219 58.21 -71.92 33.47
N ASP A 220 57.55 -72.67 32.59
CA ASP A 220 57.45 -74.13 32.73
C ASP A 220 58.80 -74.82 32.60
N ILE A 221 59.67 -74.36 31.69
CA ILE A 221 61.05 -74.85 31.58
C ILE A 221 61.82 -74.57 32.87
N LYS A 222 61.82 -73.32 33.36
CA LYS A 222 62.50 -72.93 34.61
C LYS A 222 61.96 -73.67 35.83
N LYS A 223 60.64 -73.87 35.91
CA LYS A 223 60.00 -74.68 36.95
C LYS A 223 60.54 -76.11 36.93
N ASN A 224 60.61 -76.73 35.75
CA ASN A 224 61.12 -78.09 35.57
C ASN A 224 62.61 -78.20 35.94
N GLU A 225 63.42 -77.21 35.57
CA GLU A 225 64.85 -77.14 35.93
C GLU A 225 65.05 -76.97 37.44
N ALA A 226 64.32 -76.04 38.06
CA ALA A 226 64.37 -75.81 39.50
C ALA A 226 63.92 -77.04 40.30
N LEU A 227 62.87 -77.74 39.84
CA LEU A 227 62.42 -79.00 40.42
C LEU A 227 63.47 -80.11 40.28
N LYS A 228 64.10 -80.25 39.11
CA LYS A 228 65.20 -81.23 38.90
C LYS A 228 66.37 -80.94 39.83
N THR A 229 66.82 -79.69 39.91
CA THR A 229 67.93 -79.28 40.78
C THR A 229 67.60 -79.50 42.25
N SER A 230 66.40 -79.12 42.69
CA SER A 230 65.93 -79.33 44.06
C SER A 230 65.81 -80.82 44.39
N SER A 231 65.29 -81.62 43.46
CA SER A 231 65.18 -83.08 43.63
C SER A 231 66.56 -83.74 43.78
N ILE A 232 67.56 -83.32 43.01
CA ILE A 232 68.94 -83.81 43.14
C ILE A 232 69.50 -83.46 44.53
N LYS A 233 69.32 -82.21 44.97
CA LYS A 233 69.81 -81.75 46.27
C LYS A 233 69.13 -82.46 47.43
N VAL A 234 67.80 -82.56 47.41
CA VAL A 234 67.02 -83.32 48.40
C VAL A 234 67.46 -84.79 48.42
N ASN A 235 67.73 -85.41 47.27
CA ASN A 235 68.24 -86.78 47.23
C ASN A 235 69.63 -86.94 47.86
N SER A 236 70.52 -85.95 47.67
CA SER A 236 71.83 -85.93 48.33
C SER A 236 71.69 -85.80 49.85
N ASP A 237 70.88 -84.85 50.30
CA ASP A 237 70.65 -84.60 51.73
C ASP A 237 69.93 -85.79 52.38
N PHE A 238 68.93 -86.37 51.71
CA PHE A 238 68.19 -87.55 52.15
C PHE A 238 69.13 -88.77 52.29
N GLY A 239 69.97 -89.04 51.30
CA GLY A 239 70.96 -90.12 51.38
C GLY A 239 71.96 -89.91 52.52
N SER A 240 72.41 -88.67 52.75
CA SER A 240 73.30 -88.30 53.85
C SER A 240 72.66 -88.52 55.23
N ILE A 241 71.41 -88.11 55.41
CA ILE A 241 70.64 -88.32 56.65
C ILE A 241 70.49 -89.82 56.95
N PHE A 242 70.11 -90.62 55.95
CA PHE A 242 69.96 -92.07 56.12
C PHE A 242 71.29 -92.77 56.41
N SER A 243 72.37 -92.35 55.77
CA SER A 243 73.72 -92.89 56.03
C SER A 243 74.21 -92.56 57.44
N THR A 244 73.80 -91.42 57.99
CA THR A 244 74.12 -91.00 59.37
C THR A 244 73.32 -91.80 60.41
N LEU A 245 72.05 -92.10 60.12
CA LEU A 245 71.17 -92.87 61.02
C LEU A 245 71.44 -94.38 60.98
N LEU A 246 71.85 -94.91 59.83
CA LEU A 246 72.08 -96.34 59.60
C LEU A 246 73.42 -96.56 58.88
N PRO A 247 74.50 -96.95 59.60
CA PRO A 247 75.80 -97.20 58.99
C PRO A 247 75.72 -98.25 57.87
N GLY A 248 76.01 -97.84 56.64
CA GLY A 248 76.01 -98.72 55.46
C GLY A 248 74.73 -98.73 54.61
N ALA A 249 73.71 -97.91 54.93
CA ALA A 249 72.48 -97.80 54.13
C ALA A 249 72.43 -96.50 53.31
N ASN A 250 71.99 -96.56 52.05
CA ASN A 250 71.75 -95.39 51.18
C ASN A 250 70.30 -95.39 50.69
N ALA A 251 69.62 -94.25 50.76
CA ALA A 251 68.24 -94.09 50.34
C ALA A 251 68.10 -92.93 49.34
N LYS A 252 67.24 -93.09 48.34
CA LYS A 252 67.01 -92.09 47.28
C LYS A 252 65.53 -92.04 46.92
N LEU A 253 65.01 -90.83 46.66
CA LEU A 253 63.71 -90.60 46.06
C LEU A 253 63.78 -90.87 44.56
N CYS A 254 63.02 -91.86 44.09
CA CYS A 254 62.84 -92.16 42.69
C CYS A 254 61.50 -91.60 42.18
N PRO A 255 61.45 -91.05 40.96
CA PRO A 255 60.19 -90.66 40.34
C PRO A 255 59.32 -91.90 40.14
N ILE A 256 58.02 -91.80 40.44
CA ILE A 256 57.06 -92.88 40.21
C ILE A 256 56.74 -92.88 38.71
N GLU A 257 57.04 -93.98 38.03
CA GLU A 257 56.68 -94.17 36.62
C GLU A 257 55.14 -94.09 36.50
N ASN A 258 54.64 -93.13 35.73
CA ASN A 258 53.23 -92.84 35.42
C ASN A 258 52.48 -91.80 36.26
N LYS A 259 53.17 -91.00 37.08
CA LYS A 259 52.70 -89.66 37.38
C LYS A 259 53.85 -88.70 37.14
N ASN A 260 53.73 -87.88 36.09
CA ASN A 260 54.49 -86.63 36.04
C ASN A 260 54.41 -86.01 37.43
N VAL A 261 55.51 -85.46 37.93
CA VAL A 261 55.58 -84.71 39.20
C VAL A 261 54.69 -83.43 39.14
N LEU A 262 53.79 -83.33 38.17
CA LEU A 262 53.05 -82.18 37.70
C LEU A 262 51.67 -82.65 37.22
N ILE A 263 50.63 -82.28 37.96
CA ILE A 263 49.44 -81.70 37.32
C ILE A 263 49.83 -80.26 36.98
#